data_AF-A0A2M7XXW5-F1
#
_entry.id   AF-A0A2M7XXW5-F1
#
_cell.length_a   1.000
_cell.length_b   1.000
_cell.length_c   1.000
_cell.angle_alpha   90.00
_cell.angle_beta   90.00
_cell.angle_gamma   90.00
#
_symmetry.space_group_name_H-M   'P 1'
#
loop_
_entity.id
_entity.type
_entity.pdbx_description
1 polymer ?
#
loop_
_entity_poly.entity_id
_entity_poly.type
_entity_poly.pdbx_seq_one_letter_code
_entity_poly.pdbx_strand_id
1 'polypeptide(L)'
;MKIVKYSLGQLQANCYFLIDDQDCLIIDPADDAPFILEELQRQQLNLVGMLATHGHFDHVMAVGEIQQSISLPLIIHEKDKFLIDRLEQTAEHFLG
;
A
#
# COMPACT_ATOMS: atom_id res chain seq x y z
N MET A 1 -11.94 9.04 -13.77
CA MET A 1 -10.61 8.86 -13.16
C MET A 1 -10.16 10.06 -12.32
N LYS A 2 -9.82 9.82 -11.05
CA LYS A 2 -9.31 10.77 -10.04
C LYS A 2 -8.08 10.14 -9.37
N ILE A 3 -7.07 10.95 -9.06
CA ILE A 3 -5.89 10.51 -8.29
C ILE A 3 -5.88 11.25 -6.96
N VAL A 4 -5.80 10.50 -5.87
CA VAL A 4 -5.61 11.06 -4.51
C VAL A 4 -4.29 10.57 -3.95
N LYS A 5 -3.57 11.44 -3.25
CA LYS A 5 -2.29 11.13 -2.63
C LYS A 5 -2.43 11.26 -1.11
N TYR A 6 -1.96 10.25 -0.40
CA TYR A 6 -1.79 10.27 1.04
C TYR A 6 -0.30 10.09 1.37
N SER A 7 0.20 10.83 2.35
CA SER A 7 1.56 10.67 2.85
C SER A 7 1.46 9.92 4.18
N LEU A 8 1.95 8.68 4.21
CA LEU A 8 1.68 7.71 5.28
C LEU A 8 2.99 7.26 5.95
N GLY A 9 2.86 6.82 7.20
CA GLY A 9 3.96 6.28 8.00
C GLY A 9 5.01 7.31 8.42
N GLN A 10 6.04 6.83 9.14
CA GLN A 10 7.11 7.69 9.65
C GLN A 10 7.94 8.34 8.54
N LEU A 11 8.11 7.63 7.41
CA LEU A 11 8.85 8.11 6.24
C LEU A 11 8.02 8.96 5.29
N GLN A 12 6.72 9.15 5.58
CA GLN A 12 5.81 9.97 4.76
C GLN A 12 5.79 9.51 3.29
N ALA A 13 5.87 8.19 3.08
CA ALA A 13 5.81 7.58 1.75
C ALA A 13 4.45 7.90 1.10
N ASN A 14 4.47 8.17 -0.21
CA ASN A 14 3.26 8.55 -0.92
C ASN A 14 2.50 7.29 -1.35
N CYS A 15 1.31 7.11 -0.79
CA CYS A 15 0.31 6.14 -1.22
C CYS A 15 -0.70 6.84 -2.14
N TYR A 16 -0.98 6.25 -3.30
CA TYR A 16 -1.87 6.84 -4.29
C TYR A 16 -3.11 5.98 -4.50
N PHE A 17 -4.27 6.63 -4.48
CA PHE A 17 -5.54 6.00 -4.85
C PHE A 17 -5.87 6.46 -6.26
N LEU A 18 -5.91 5.52 -7.21
CA LEU A 18 -6.40 5.71 -8.56
C LEU A 18 -7.85 5.26 -8.57
N ILE A 19 -8.76 6.23 -8.64
CA ILE A 19 -10.20 6.00 -8.52
C ILE A 19 -10.84 6.19 -9.88
N ASP A 20 -11.58 5.20 -10.36
CA ASP A 20 -12.46 5.30 -11.51
C ASP A 20 -13.86 4.83 -11.13
N ASP A 21 -14.83 5.75 -11.15
CA ASP A 21 -16.13 5.59 -10.50
C ASP A 21 -16.03 5.18 -9.02
N GLN A 22 -16.35 3.92 -8.70
CA GLN A 22 -16.21 3.35 -7.35
C GLN A 22 -14.99 2.44 -7.24
N ASP A 23 -14.35 2.06 -8.33
CA ASP A 23 -13.21 1.16 -8.31
C ASP A 23 -11.94 1.94 -7.95
N CYS A 24 -11.13 1.37 -7.07
CA CYS A 24 -9.91 1.96 -6.57
C CYS A 24 -8.73 0.99 -6.74
N LEU A 25 -7.69 1.43 -7.43
CA LEU A 25 -6.38 0.79 -7.43
C LEU A 25 -5.47 1.58 -6.49
N ILE A 26 -4.88 0.90 -5.51
CA ILE A 26 -3.87 1.53 -4.65
C ILE A 26 -2.48 1.29 -5.22
N ILE A 27 -1.71 2.36 -5.38
CA ILE A 27 -0.28 2.31 -5.70
C ILE A 27 0.50 2.67 -4.43
N ASP A 28 1.49 1.85 -4.12
CA ASP A 28 2.34 1.95 -2.93
C ASP A 28 1.52 2.00 -1.64
N PRO A 29 0.85 0.90 -1.27
CA PRO A 29 0.15 0.73 0.01
C PRO A 29 1.17 0.77 1.18
N ALA A 30 1.62 1.99 1.47
CA ALA A 30 2.74 2.34 2.31
C ALA A 30 2.60 1.81 3.75
N ASP A 31 2.00 2.60 4.62
CA ASP A 31 1.82 2.31 6.05
C ASP A 31 0.40 2.70 6.47
N ASP A 32 0.03 2.49 7.73
CA ASP A 32 -1.27 2.85 8.30
C ASP A 32 -2.45 2.21 7.53
N ALA A 33 -2.48 0.88 7.53
CA ALA A 33 -3.58 0.11 6.95
C ALA A 33 -4.96 0.49 7.51
N PRO A 34 -5.15 0.79 8.82
CA PRO A 34 -6.42 1.29 9.34
C PRO A 34 -6.90 2.55 8.62
N PHE A 35 -6.02 3.55 8.43
CA PHE A 35 -6.36 4.75 7.67
C PHE A 35 -6.77 4.43 6.22
N ILE A 36 -6.02 3.56 5.53
CA ILE A 36 -6.32 3.16 4.15
C ILE A 36 -7.71 2.51 4.06
N LEU A 37 -8.02 1.57 4.97
CA LEU A 37 -9.30 0.86 5.00
C LEU A 37 -10.47 1.80 5.34
N GLU A 38 -10.29 2.68 6.33
CA GLU A 38 -11.27 3.71 6.68
C GLU A 38 -11.54 4.66 5.51
N GLU A 39 -10.50 5.03 4.76
CA GLU A 39 -10.62 5.93 3.62
C GLU A 39 -11.37 5.31 2.45
N LEU A 40 -11.11 4.02 2.16
CA LEU A 40 -11.89 3.23 1.21
C LEU A 40 -13.36 3.17 1.64
N GLN A 41 -13.63 2.88 2.92
CA GLN A 41 -15.00 2.82 3.45
C GLN A 41 -15.71 4.17 3.39
N ARG A 42 -15.04 5.25 3.81
CA ARG A 42 -15.58 6.61 3.85
C ARG A 42 -15.99 7.10 2.46
N GLN A 43 -15.18 6.80 1.45
CA GLN A 43 -15.45 7.16 0.07
C GLN A 43 -16.32 6.14 -0.68
N GLN A 44 -16.72 5.03 -0.03
CA GLN A 44 -17.47 3.92 -0.63
C GLN A 44 -16.79 3.34 -1.87
N LEU A 45 -15.47 3.12 -1.76
CA LEU A 45 -14.64 2.62 -2.85
C LEU A 45 -14.46 1.10 -2.77
N ASN A 46 -14.52 0.44 -3.93
CA ASN A 46 -14.17 -0.95 -4.12
C ASN A 46 -12.68 -1.06 -4.44
N LEU A 47 -11.88 -1.60 -3.52
CA LEU A 47 -10.49 -1.91 -3.83
C LEU A 47 -10.46 -3.04 -4.89
N VAL A 48 -9.87 -2.77 -6.05
CA VAL A 48 -9.76 -3.75 -7.15
C VAL A 48 -8.35 -4.32 -7.32
N GLY A 49 -7.36 -3.70 -6.66
CA GLY A 49 -6.00 -4.21 -6.64
C GLY A 49 -5.04 -3.31 -5.87
N MET A 50 -3.85 -3.84 -5.64
CA MET A 50 -2.71 -3.11 -5.07
C MET A 50 -1.49 -3.30 -5.97
N LEU A 51 -0.76 -2.23 -6.23
CA LEU A 51 0.46 -2.22 -7.02
C LEU A 51 1.58 -1.56 -6.19
N ALA A 52 2.76 -2.16 -6.16
CA ALA A 52 3.96 -1.50 -5.66
C ALA A 52 4.84 -1.07 -6.83
N THR A 53 5.32 0.17 -6.81
CA THR A 53 6.32 0.69 -7.73
C THR A 53 7.64 -0.03 -7.57
N HIS A 54 7.99 -0.36 -6.31
CA HIS A 54 9.16 -1.13 -5.92
C HIS A 54 8.98 -1.72 -4.50
N GLY A 55 9.89 -2.60 -4.08
CA GLY A 55 9.74 -3.43 -2.88
C GLY A 55 10.32 -2.87 -1.59
N HIS A 56 10.66 -1.58 -1.50
CA HIS A 56 11.10 -1.01 -0.23
C HIS A 56 9.97 -1.07 0.81
N PHE A 57 10.35 -1.28 2.07
CA PHE A 57 9.39 -1.58 3.12
C PHE A 57 8.33 -0.49 3.29
N ASP A 58 8.72 0.78 3.22
CA ASP A 58 7.86 1.94 3.39
C ASP A 58 6.79 2.10 2.31
N HIS A 59 6.86 1.34 1.21
CA HIS A 59 5.86 1.30 0.15
C HIS A 59 4.90 0.10 0.25
N VAL A 60 5.12 -0.86 1.17
CA VAL A 60 4.36 -2.13 1.22
C VAL A 60 3.97 -2.61 2.63
N MET A 61 4.31 -1.90 3.71
CA MET A 61 4.01 -2.34 5.08
C MET A 61 2.51 -2.57 5.33
N ALA A 62 1.63 -1.74 4.75
CA ALA A 62 0.19 -1.85 4.96
C ALA A 62 -0.44 -3.08 4.27
N VAL A 63 0.24 -3.69 3.30
CA VAL A 63 -0.30 -4.77 2.46
C VAL A 63 -0.78 -5.95 3.29
N GLY A 64 0.05 -6.40 4.24
CA GLY A 64 -0.27 -7.58 5.04
C GLY A 64 -1.54 -7.42 5.86
N GLU A 65 -1.76 -6.25 6.45
CA GLU A 65 -2.96 -5.95 7.24
C GLU A 65 -4.19 -5.72 6.36
N ILE A 66 -4.05 -5.03 5.22
CA ILE A 66 -5.14 -4.89 4.24
C ILE A 66 -5.62 -6.27 3.77
N GLN A 67 -4.69 -7.21 3.54
CA GLN A 67 -4.99 -8.56 3.08
C GLN A 67 -5.75 -9.42 4.10
N GLN A 68 -5.71 -9.06 5.39
CA GLN A 68 -6.55 -9.71 6.42
C GLN A 68 -8.04 -9.34 6.26
N SER A 69 -8.32 -8.15 5.71
CA SER A 69 -9.68 -7.65 5.49
C SER A 69 -10.18 -7.90 4.06
N ILE A 70 -9.30 -7.80 3.07
CA ILE A 70 -9.63 -7.84 1.65
C ILE A 70 -8.68 -8.80 0.93
N SER A 71 -9.20 -9.90 0.37
CA SER A 71 -8.38 -10.90 -0.31
C SER A 71 -7.99 -10.44 -1.72
N LEU A 72 -6.95 -9.60 -1.81
CA LEU A 72 -6.38 -9.13 -3.07
C LEU A 72 -4.86 -9.25 -3.08
N PRO A 73 -4.25 -9.64 -4.22
CA PRO A 73 -2.80 -9.71 -4.34
C PRO A 73 -2.18 -8.31 -4.42
N LEU A 74 -0.98 -8.18 -3.88
CA LEU A 74 -0.07 -7.12 -4.27
C LEU A 74 0.61 -7.52 -5.58
N ILE A 75 0.54 -6.66 -6.59
CA ILE A 75 1.31 -6.78 -7.82
C ILE A 75 2.61 -6.00 -7.66
N ILE A 76 3.74 -6.65 -7.91
CA ILE A 76 5.07 -6.07 -7.85
C ILE A 76 5.98 -6.78 -8.83
N HIS A 77 7.01 -6.10 -9.33
CA HIS A 77 7.99 -6.70 -10.22
C HIS A 77 8.82 -7.78 -9.50
N GLU A 78 9.02 -8.95 -10.13
CA GLU A 78 9.71 -10.10 -9.53
C GLU A 78 11.14 -9.79 -9.05
N LYS A 79 11.85 -8.88 -9.75
CA LYS A 79 13.18 -8.41 -9.36
C LYS A 79 13.26 -7.78 -7.97
N ASP A 80 12.14 -7.39 -7.38
CA ASP A 80 12.10 -6.77 -6.06
C ASP A 80 11.84 -7.78 -4.94
N LYS A 81 11.72 -9.07 -5.28
CA LYS A 81 11.56 -10.13 -4.30
C LYS A 81 12.61 -10.11 -3.19
N PHE A 82 13.86 -9.74 -3.51
CA PHE A 82 14.92 -9.65 -2.49
C PHE A 82 14.69 -8.53 -1.45
N LEU A 83 13.93 -7.49 -1.79
CA LEU A 83 13.52 -6.45 -0.84
C LEU A 83 12.36 -6.96 0.02
N ILE A 84 11.39 -7.63 -0.61
CA ILE A 84 10.26 -8.25 0.10
C ILE A 84 10.73 -9.29 1.13
N ASP A 85 11.72 -10.11 0.78
CA ASP A 85 12.29 -11.11 1.68
C ASP A 85 13.08 -10.48 2.86
N ARG A 86 13.32 -9.16 2.82
CA ARG A 86 14.10 -8.42 3.83
C ARG A 86 13.32 -7.29 4.50
N LEU A 87 11.99 -7.27 4.36
CA LEU A 87 11.14 -6.17 4.86
C LEU A 87 11.41 -5.84 6.32
N GLU A 88 11.33 -6.83 7.21
CA GLU A 88 11.57 -6.66 8.65
C GLU A 88 12.95 -6.07 8.92
N GLN A 89 13.99 -6.63 8.28
CA GLN A 89 15.38 -6.17 8.44
C GLN A 89 15.56 -4.72 8.01
N THR A 90 14.96 -4.32 6.89
CA THR A 90 15.06 -2.95 6.40
C THR A 90 14.21 -1.99 7.23
N ALA A 91 13.02 -2.41 7.67
CA ALA A 91 12.16 -1.60 8.51
C ALA A 91 12.85 -1.29 9.86
N GLU A 92 13.41 -2.31 10.54
CA GLU A 92 14.18 -2.14 11.77
C GLU A 92 15.37 -1.19 11.58
N HIS A 93 16.10 -1.31 10.46
CA HIS A 93 17.25 -0.45 10.20
C HIS A 93 16.89 1.04 10.07
N PHE A 94 15.76 1.36 9.45
CA PHE A 94 15.38 2.74 9.13
C PHE A 94 14.45 3.38 10.16
N LEU A 95 13.62 2.59 10.86
CA LEU A 95 12.66 3.09 11.85
C LEU A 95 13.22 3.06 13.28
N GLY A 96 14.24 2.24 13.55
CA GLY A 96 14.79 1.99 14.89
C GLY A 96 13.94 1.01 15.68
#